data_AF-A0A2M6YBN6-F1
#
_entry.id   AF-A0A2M6YBN6-F1
#
_cell.length_a   1.000
_cell.length_b   1.000
_cell.length_c   1.000
_cell.angle_alpha   90.00
_cell.angle_beta   90.00
_cell.angle_gamma   90.00
#
_symmetry.space_group_name_H-M   'P 1'
#
loop_
_entity.id
_entity.type
_entity.pdbx_description
1 polymer ?
#
loop_
_entity_poly.entity_id
_entity_poly.type
_entity_poly.pdbx_seq_one_letter_code
_entity_poly.pdbx_strand_id
1 'polypeptide(L)'
;ADMVFVTFGAGGGTGTGAGPFVAEIAKELGALTIGVITKPFSFEGQRRMKIAELGINEMKDKVDTLITIPNDRLLQVIDKKTSLFDAFGIVDDVLRQGVQGIADLITLHGIINVDFADVKAIMSDAGSALMGIGRGSGDNRAIEAARAAIDSPLLELSIDGAKGILFNITGGPDLGMYEIDEAAKAITESADSDANIIFGAIIDEAMQGEVKITVIATGFETDNSKLHKRPSFGPTNSGEIPPSQMITREERRPFNEPDFGVYEPRTGDTKPEDDNLNYGNSNDKNDDKDEGELEVPAFIRRKLR
;
A
#
# COMPACT_ATOMS: atom_id res chain seq x y z
N ALA A 1 -10.69 20.57 1.77
CA ALA A 1 -11.06 19.49 0.84
C ALA A 1 -11.92 18.52 1.61
N ASP A 2 -13.01 18.01 1.03
CA ASP A 2 -13.89 17.04 1.70
C ASP A 2 -13.25 15.64 1.73
N MET A 3 -12.36 15.36 0.78
CA MET A 3 -11.69 14.08 0.58
C MET A 3 -10.25 14.31 0.07
N VAL A 4 -9.30 13.52 0.58
CA VAL A 4 -7.88 13.59 0.19
C VAL A 4 -7.33 12.20 -0.04
N PHE A 5 -6.73 11.99 -1.22
CA PHE A 5 -5.96 10.78 -1.52
C PHE A 5 -4.47 11.06 -1.32
N VAL A 6 -3.81 10.21 -0.54
CA VAL A 6 -2.35 10.25 -0.35
C VAL A 6 -1.76 9.00 -0.99
N THR A 7 -1.03 9.19 -2.09
CA THR A 7 -0.41 8.10 -2.86
C THR A 7 1.10 8.22 -2.91
N PHE A 8 1.80 7.10 -2.71
CA PHE A 8 3.24 6.99 -2.89
C PHE A 8 3.70 5.52 -2.94
N GLY A 9 4.87 5.30 -3.53
CA GLY A 9 5.57 4.02 -3.42
C GLY A 9 6.35 3.92 -2.11
N ALA A 10 6.00 2.95 -1.28
CA ALA A 10 6.67 2.72 0.01
C ALA A 10 8.06 2.10 -0.17
N GLY A 11 8.92 2.33 0.82
CA GLY A 11 10.29 1.83 0.83
C GLY A 11 11.34 2.82 0.32
N GLY A 12 10.92 3.95 -0.25
CA GLY A 12 11.77 5.13 -0.44
C GLY A 12 11.93 5.97 0.84
N GLY A 13 12.61 7.11 0.76
CA GLY A 13 12.75 8.03 1.89
C GLY A 13 11.56 8.99 2.03
N THR A 14 11.29 9.76 0.98
CA THR A 14 10.30 10.85 1.03
C THR A 14 8.87 10.37 1.17
N GLY A 15 8.41 9.46 0.31
CA GLY A 15 7.02 8.95 0.38
C GLY A 15 6.74 8.29 1.73
N THR A 16 7.60 7.36 2.14
CA THR A 16 7.49 6.64 3.41
C THR A 16 7.51 7.56 4.63
N GLY A 17 8.33 8.62 4.64
CA GLY A 17 8.48 9.50 5.81
C GLY A 17 7.51 10.68 5.84
N ALA A 18 7.16 11.25 4.68
CA ALA A 18 6.30 12.43 4.61
C ALA A 18 4.82 12.08 4.37
N GLY A 19 4.53 10.96 3.71
CA GLY A 19 3.17 10.52 3.41
C GLY A 19 2.27 10.44 4.64
N PRO A 20 2.70 9.77 5.74
CA PRO A 20 1.91 9.70 6.97
C PRO A 20 1.62 11.09 7.57
N PHE A 21 2.60 11.99 7.54
CA PHE A 21 2.43 13.36 8.04
C PHE A 21 1.42 14.18 7.22
N VAL A 22 1.42 14.04 5.89
CA VAL A 22 0.43 14.70 5.03
C VAL A 22 -0.98 14.15 5.30
N ALA A 23 -1.10 12.84 5.50
CA ALA A 23 -2.38 12.20 5.81
C ALA A 23 -2.94 12.64 7.17
N GLU A 24 -2.09 12.71 8.18
CA GLU A 24 -2.45 13.20 9.52
C GLU A 24 -3.05 14.61 9.46
N ILE A 25 -2.39 15.53 8.76
CA ILE A 25 -2.89 16.90 8.57
C ILE A 25 -4.26 16.89 7.85
N ALA A 26 -4.40 16.10 6.79
CA ALA A 26 -5.67 16.02 6.06
C ALA A 26 -6.82 15.50 6.95
N LYS A 27 -6.54 14.46 7.75
CA LYS A 27 -7.51 13.86 8.69
C LYS A 27 -7.86 14.82 9.81
N GLU A 28 -6.89 15.51 10.41
CA GLU A 28 -7.10 16.54 11.45
C GLU A 28 -7.96 17.71 10.95
N LEU A 29 -7.83 18.07 9.67
CA LEU A 29 -8.65 19.10 9.03
C LEU A 29 -10.07 18.61 8.66
N GLY A 30 -10.39 17.34 8.94
CA GLY A 30 -11.73 16.76 8.77
C GLY A 30 -12.00 16.17 7.39
N ALA A 31 -10.99 16.02 6.54
CA ALA A 31 -11.14 15.38 5.23
C ALA A 31 -11.17 13.85 5.37
N LEU A 32 -12.01 13.18 4.57
CA LEU A 32 -11.93 11.73 4.40
C LEU A 32 -10.59 11.41 3.73
N THR A 33 -9.69 10.81 4.49
CA THR A 33 -8.28 10.64 4.10
C THR A 33 -8.02 9.19 3.73
N ILE A 34 -7.69 8.95 2.46
CA ILE A 34 -7.44 7.61 1.91
C ILE A 34 -5.98 7.48 1.48
N GLY A 35 -5.27 6.52 2.06
CA GLY A 35 -3.94 6.14 1.63
C GLY A 35 -4.00 5.09 0.52
N VAL A 36 -3.32 5.32 -0.60
CA VAL A 36 -3.16 4.32 -1.68
C VAL A 36 -1.66 4.10 -1.89
N ILE A 37 -1.13 3.01 -1.35
CA ILE A 37 0.33 2.82 -1.23
C ILE A 37 0.74 1.53 -1.93
N THR A 38 1.86 1.56 -2.66
CA THR A 38 2.48 0.35 -3.21
C THR A 38 3.63 -0.16 -2.35
N LYS A 39 3.68 -1.48 -2.11
CA LYS A 39 4.86 -2.15 -1.53
C LYS A 39 5.90 -2.37 -2.63
N PRO A 40 7.21 -2.24 -2.33
CA PRO A 40 8.26 -2.47 -3.32
C PRO A 40 8.27 -3.92 -3.81
N PHE A 41 8.84 -4.16 -4.98
CA PHE A 41 9.06 -5.53 -5.45
C PHE A 41 10.07 -6.26 -4.57
N SER A 42 9.91 -7.58 -4.44
CA SER A 42 10.86 -8.44 -3.70
C SER A 42 12.30 -8.30 -4.22
N PHE A 43 12.49 -8.07 -5.52
CA PHE A 43 13.81 -7.90 -6.13
C PHE A 43 14.52 -6.60 -5.75
N GLU A 44 13.79 -5.58 -5.26
CA GLU A 44 14.38 -4.32 -4.80
C GLU A 44 15.12 -4.46 -3.46
N GLY A 45 14.91 -5.60 -2.78
CA GLY A 45 15.67 -6.02 -1.63
C GLY A 45 14.98 -5.80 -0.28
N GLN A 46 15.37 -6.63 0.69
CA GLN A 46 14.77 -6.70 2.03
C GLN A 46 14.83 -5.39 2.81
N ARG A 47 15.87 -4.57 2.60
CA ARG A 47 15.97 -3.26 3.26
C ARG A 47 14.82 -2.34 2.84
N ARG A 48 14.47 -2.34 1.55
CA ARG A 48 13.40 -1.50 1.00
C ARG A 48 12.03 -1.94 1.53
N MET A 49 11.80 -3.26 1.57
CA MET A 49 10.60 -3.85 2.16
C MET A 49 10.44 -3.48 3.65
N LYS A 50 11.50 -3.56 4.46
CA LYS A 50 11.44 -3.17 5.88
C LYS A 50 11.07 -1.70 6.08
N ILE A 51 11.61 -0.81 5.25
CA ILE A 51 11.26 0.62 5.28
C ILE A 51 9.79 0.81 4.89
N ALA A 52 9.32 0.08 3.88
CA ALA A 52 7.93 0.13 3.44
C ALA A 52 6.95 -0.29 4.54
N GLU A 53 7.21 -1.42 5.21
CA GLU A 53 6.39 -1.90 6.32
C GLU A 53 6.33 -0.90 7.48
N LEU A 54 7.43 -0.22 7.80
CA LEU A 54 7.43 0.83 8.83
C LEU A 54 6.51 1.98 8.46
N GLY A 55 6.64 2.51 7.24
CA GLY A 55 5.80 3.63 6.78
C GLY A 55 4.32 3.26 6.63
N ILE A 56 4.03 2.05 6.14
CA ILE A 56 2.66 1.53 6.03
C ILE A 56 2.03 1.42 7.42
N ASN A 57 2.78 0.92 8.42
CA ASN A 57 2.26 0.83 9.78
C ASN A 57 2.03 2.20 10.40
N GLU A 58 2.89 3.18 10.16
CA GLU A 58 2.65 4.56 10.61
C GLU A 58 1.42 5.19 9.90
N MET A 59 1.22 4.87 8.63
CA MET A 59 0.10 5.37 7.85
C MET A 59 -1.26 4.88 8.37
N LYS A 60 -1.35 3.63 8.85
CA LYS A 60 -2.61 3.00 9.29
C LYS A 60 -3.38 3.84 10.30
N ASP A 61 -2.68 4.46 11.24
CA ASP A 61 -3.30 5.25 12.31
C ASP A 61 -3.62 6.70 11.87
N LYS A 62 -3.11 7.11 10.70
CA LYS A 62 -3.17 8.49 10.18
C LYS A 62 -4.13 8.67 9.00
N VAL A 63 -4.77 7.59 8.54
CA VAL A 63 -5.79 7.61 7.48
C VAL A 63 -7.12 7.08 8.01
N ASP A 64 -8.18 7.30 7.25
CA ASP A 64 -9.46 6.63 7.45
C ASP A 64 -9.45 5.23 6.82
N THR A 65 -8.92 5.13 5.60
CA THR A 65 -8.77 3.89 4.86
C THR A 65 -7.38 3.79 4.23
N LEU A 66 -6.75 2.62 4.32
CA LEU A 66 -5.46 2.31 3.72
C LEU A 66 -5.56 1.17 2.71
N ILE A 67 -5.42 1.49 1.43
CA ILE A 67 -5.31 0.51 0.34
C ILE A 67 -3.83 0.23 0.10
N THR A 68 -3.44 -1.03 0.29
CA THR A 68 -2.05 -1.47 0.10
C THR A 68 -1.94 -2.39 -1.11
N ILE A 69 -1.13 -2.01 -2.09
CA ILE A 69 -0.95 -2.74 -3.34
C ILE A 69 0.45 -3.40 -3.34
N PRO A 70 0.55 -4.73 -3.24
CA PRO A 70 1.82 -5.43 -3.37
C PRO A 70 2.30 -5.49 -4.83
N ASN A 71 3.40 -4.81 -5.15
CA ASN A 71 3.96 -4.84 -6.53
C ASN A 71 4.28 -6.26 -7.02
N ASP A 72 4.65 -7.18 -6.13
CA ASP A 72 4.88 -8.58 -6.50
C ASP A 72 3.66 -9.28 -7.12
N ARG A 73 2.44 -8.81 -6.82
CA ARG A 73 1.21 -9.36 -7.44
C ARG A 73 1.06 -8.92 -8.88
N LEU A 74 1.59 -7.75 -9.23
CA LEU A 74 1.62 -7.28 -10.61
C LEU A 74 2.48 -8.21 -11.47
N LEU A 75 3.52 -8.84 -10.91
CA LEU A 75 4.34 -9.82 -11.62
C LEU A 75 3.53 -11.04 -12.11
N GLN A 76 2.35 -11.31 -11.53
CA GLN A 76 1.46 -12.39 -11.97
C GLN A 76 0.63 -12.01 -13.19
N VAL A 77 0.48 -10.71 -13.43
CA VAL A 77 -0.36 -10.14 -14.50
C VAL A 77 0.49 -9.72 -15.71
N ILE A 78 1.79 -9.48 -15.54
CA ILE A 78 2.69 -9.06 -16.62
C ILE A 78 3.31 -10.25 -17.38
N ASP A 79 3.59 -10.05 -18.68
CA ASP A 79 4.33 -10.99 -19.50
C ASP A 79 5.81 -11.04 -19.04
N LYS A 80 6.44 -12.21 -19.14
CA LYS A 80 7.88 -12.39 -18.82
C LYS A 80 8.81 -11.52 -19.67
N LYS A 81 8.32 -10.99 -20.79
CA LYS A 81 9.06 -10.08 -21.68
C LYS A 81 8.87 -8.60 -21.34
N THR A 82 7.98 -8.26 -20.42
CA THR A 82 7.72 -6.87 -20.01
C THR A 82 8.99 -6.25 -19.44
N SER A 83 9.33 -5.04 -19.90
CA SER A 83 10.51 -4.34 -19.43
C SER A 83 10.31 -3.79 -18.01
N LEU A 84 11.39 -3.42 -17.33
CA LEU A 84 11.30 -2.81 -16.00
C LEU A 84 10.50 -1.49 -16.03
N PHE A 85 10.64 -0.70 -17.09
CA PHE A 85 9.92 0.58 -17.24
C PHE A 85 8.42 0.33 -17.39
N ASP A 86 8.04 -0.62 -18.25
CA ASP A 86 6.64 -0.99 -18.45
C ASP A 86 6.01 -1.57 -17.17
N ALA A 87 6.78 -2.34 -16.39
CA ALA A 87 6.33 -2.87 -15.11
C ALA A 87 5.99 -1.75 -14.10
N PHE A 88 6.79 -0.68 -14.03
CA PHE A 88 6.46 0.49 -13.21
C PHE A 88 5.25 1.27 -13.76
N GLY A 89 5.12 1.39 -15.09
CA GLY A 89 3.92 1.99 -15.69
C GLY A 89 2.63 1.25 -15.31
N ILE A 90 2.69 -0.07 -15.14
CA ILE A 90 1.55 -0.87 -14.64
C ILE A 90 1.27 -0.59 -13.16
N VAL A 91 2.30 -0.41 -12.33
CA VAL A 91 2.13 0.02 -10.93
C VAL A 91 1.39 1.35 -10.87
N ASP A 92 1.82 2.31 -11.69
CA ASP A 92 1.22 3.64 -11.76
C ASP A 92 -0.23 3.59 -12.25
N ASP A 93 -0.52 2.74 -13.25
CA ASP A 93 -1.89 2.54 -13.72
C ASP A 93 -2.79 1.92 -12.62
N VAL A 94 -2.27 1.01 -11.80
CA VAL A 94 -3.03 0.44 -10.68
C VAL A 94 -3.28 1.48 -9.59
N LEU A 95 -2.30 2.32 -9.26
CA LEU A 95 -2.49 3.45 -8.34
C LEU A 95 -3.56 4.43 -8.87
N ARG A 96 -3.47 4.77 -10.16
CA ARG A 96 -4.42 5.64 -10.85
C ARG A 96 -5.83 5.03 -10.82
N GLN A 97 -5.96 3.74 -11.11
CA GLN A 97 -7.24 3.03 -11.07
C GLN A 97 -7.84 2.97 -9.67
N GLY A 98 -7.01 2.86 -8.62
CA GLY A 98 -7.52 2.87 -7.24
C GLY A 98 -8.05 4.21 -6.78
N VAL A 99 -7.40 5.30 -7.19
CA VAL A 99 -7.94 6.65 -6.95
C VAL A 99 -9.19 6.89 -7.81
N GLN A 100 -9.11 6.55 -9.10
CA GLN A 100 -10.21 6.73 -10.05
C GLN A 100 -11.45 5.95 -9.62
N GLY A 101 -11.32 4.68 -9.21
CA GLY A 101 -12.47 3.84 -8.86
C GLY A 101 -13.36 4.43 -7.78
N ILE A 102 -12.77 5.12 -6.80
CA ILE A 102 -13.52 5.80 -5.72
C ILE A 102 -13.97 7.19 -6.17
N ALA A 103 -13.09 7.95 -6.83
CA ALA A 103 -13.40 9.30 -7.26
C ALA A 103 -14.55 9.33 -8.29
N ASP A 104 -14.58 8.37 -9.22
CA ASP A 104 -15.60 8.26 -10.26
C ASP A 104 -16.99 8.03 -9.67
N LEU A 105 -17.11 7.26 -8.57
CA LEU A 105 -18.38 6.99 -7.90
C LEU A 105 -19.04 8.27 -7.34
N ILE A 106 -18.23 9.27 -6.97
CA ILE A 106 -18.71 10.52 -6.37
C ILE A 106 -18.86 11.61 -7.44
N THR A 107 -17.91 11.67 -8.39
CA THR A 107 -17.77 12.82 -9.29
C THR A 107 -18.51 12.64 -10.62
N LEU A 108 -18.64 11.42 -11.11
CA LEU A 108 -19.32 11.14 -12.38
C LEU A 108 -20.78 10.83 -12.12
N HIS A 109 -21.64 11.45 -12.93
CA HIS A 109 -23.06 11.16 -12.90
C HIS A 109 -23.31 9.88 -13.70
N GLY A 110 -23.50 8.78 -12.97
CA GLY A 110 -23.94 7.50 -13.48
C GLY A 110 -25.47 7.36 -13.54
N ILE A 111 -25.93 6.16 -13.90
CA ILE A 111 -27.34 5.76 -13.81
C ILE A 111 -27.72 5.57 -12.34
N ILE A 112 -26.78 5.05 -11.56
CA ILE A 112 -26.91 4.84 -10.11
C ILE A 112 -25.78 5.63 -9.48
N ASN A 113 -26.14 6.79 -8.93
CA ASN A 113 -25.21 7.65 -8.23
C ASN A 113 -25.12 7.22 -6.77
N VAL A 114 -23.89 7.23 -6.27
CA VAL A 114 -23.57 7.11 -4.86
C VAL A 114 -23.24 8.52 -4.35
N ASP A 115 -23.73 8.90 -3.18
CA ASP A 115 -23.38 10.20 -2.61
C ASP A 115 -22.08 10.14 -1.79
N PHE A 116 -21.53 11.30 -1.43
CA PHE A 116 -20.31 11.34 -0.64
C PHE A 116 -20.53 10.82 0.80
N ALA A 117 -21.75 10.92 1.35
CA ALA A 117 -22.04 10.46 2.71
C ALA A 117 -22.03 8.92 2.78
N ASP A 118 -22.53 8.26 1.74
CA ASP A 118 -22.49 6.82 1.53
C ASP A 118 -21.04 6.31 1.49
N VAL A 119 -20.19 6.92 0.65
CA VAL A 119 -18.75 6.57 0.61
C VAL A 119 -18.08 6.81 1.94
N LYS A 120 -18.36 7.96 2.58
CA LYS A 120 -17.82 8.28 3.90
C LYS A 120 -18.25 7.28 4.97
N ALA A 121 -19.48 6.78 4.93
CA ALA A 121 -19.98 5.80 5.90
C ALA A 121 -19.23 4.44 5.85
N ILE A 122 -18.74 4.03 4.67
CA ILE A 122 -17.95 2.79 4.52
C ILE A 122 -16.46 3.01 4.74
N MET A 123 -15.93 4.18 4.35
CA MET A 123 -14.49 4.41 4.30
C MET A 123 -13.94 5.18 5.51
N SER A 124 -14.78 5.84 6.31
CA SER A 124 -14.35 6.48 7.56
C SER A 124 -13.90 5.44 8.58
N ASP A 125 -12.67 5.59 9.10
CA ASP A 125 -12.04 4.70 10.07
C ASP A 125 -12.15 3.19 9.73
N ALA A 126 -12.19 2.85 8.44
CA ALA A 126 -12.33 1.48 7.97
C ALA A 126 -11.02 0.66 8.08
N GLY A 127 -9.89 1.36 8.29
CA GLY A 127 -8.58 0.74 8.45
C GLY A 127 -8.05 0.18 7.14
N SER A 128 -7.66 -1.09 7.12
CA SER A 128 -7.14 -1.74 5.91
C SER A 128 -8.24 -1.98 4.89
N ALA A 129 -7.95 -1.68 3.63
CA ALA A 129 -8.81 -1.97 2.50
C ALA A 129 -8.05 -2.70 1.40
N LEU A 130 -8.80 -3.46 0.62
CA LEU A 130 -8.31 -4.20 -0.53
C LEU A 130 -9.09 -3.78 -1.77
N MET A 131 -8.40 -3.78 -2.91
CA MET A 131 -8.97 -3.38 -4.19
C MET A 131 -8.83 -4.51 -5.20
N GLY A 132 -9.94 -4.83 -5.86
CA GLY A 132 -10.00 -5.76 -6.97
C GLY A 132 -10.53 -5.06 -8.22
N ILE A 133 -9.97 -5.41 -9.38
CA ILE A 133 -10.39 -4.85 -10.66
C ILE A 133 -10.58 -5.98 -11.65
N GLY A 134 -11.74 -6.01 -12.28
CA GLY A 134 -12.10 -6.98 -13.30
C GLY A 134 -12.62 -6.29 -14.57
N ARG A 135 -12.37 -6.92 -15.70
CA ARG A 135 -12.92 -6.53 -17.01
C ARG A 135 -13.52 -7.75 -17.67
N GLY A 136 -14.60 -7.55 -18.41
CA GLY A 136 -15.26 -8.59 -19.18
C GLY A 136 -15.83 -8.02 -20.48
N SER A 137 -16.02 -8.89 -21.47
CA SER A 137 -16.60 -8.56 -22.76
C SER A 137 -17.45 -9.73 -23.29
N GLY A 138 -18.34 -9.46 -24.24
CA GLY A 138 -19.28 -10.45 -24.77
C GLY A 138 -20.52 -10.66 -23.88
N ASP A 139 -21.19 -11.80 -24.03
CA ASP A 139 -22.54 -12.02 -23.49
C ASP A 139 -22.58 -12.13 -21.96
N ASN A 140 -21.51 -12.63 -21.32
CA ASN A 140 -21.40 -12.80 -19.87
C ASN A 140 -20.46 -11.77 -19.21
N ARG A 141 -20.21 -10.65 -19.90
CA ARG A 141 -19.18 -9.67 -19.52
C ARG A 141 -19.29 -9.18 -18.08
N ALA A 142 -20.49 -8.99 -17.55
CA ALA A 142 -20.68 -8.46 -16.21
C ALA A 142 -20.34 -9.48 -15.11
N ILE A 143 -20.77 -10.74 -15.25
CA ILE A 143 -20.40 -11.82 -14.33
C ILE A 143 -18.89 -12.08 -14.40
N GLU A 144 -18.33 -12.12 -15.60
CA GLU A 144 -16.89 -12.35 -15.79
C GLU A 144 -16.07 -11.21 -15.17
N ALA A 145 -16.47 -9.95 -15.38
CA ALA A 145 -15.85 -8.80 -14.74
C ALA A 145 -15.97 -8.86 -13.21
N ALA A 146 -17.12 -9.27 -12.68
CA ALA A 146 -17.33 -9.38 -11.23
C ALA A 146 -16.41 -10.43 -10.63
N ARG A 147 -16.36 -11.63 -11.21
CA ARG A 147 -15.45 -12.70 -10.77
C ARG A 147 -13.99 -12.30 -10.88
N ALA A 148 -13.59 -11.68 -11.99
CA ALA A 148 -12.22 -11.18 -12.16
C ALA A 148 -11.84 -10.11 -11.12
N ALA A 149 -12.81 -9.30 -10.65
CA ALA A 149 -12.58 -8.33 -9.60
C ALA A 149 -12.42 -9.00 -8.22
N ILE A 150 -13.27 -10.00 -7.91
CA ILE A 150 -13.26 -10.74 -6.63
C ILE A 150 -12.03 -11.65 -6.51
N ASP A 151 -11.59 -12.24 -7.62
CA ASP A 151 -10.41 -13.11 -7.70
C ASP A 151 -9.15 -12.33 -8.11
N SER A 152 -9.19 -11.00 -8.04
CA SER A 152 -8.11 -10.16 -8.54
C SER A 152 -6.80 -10.42 -7.77
N PRO A 153 -5.66 -10.55 -8.46
CA PRO A 153 -4.36 -10.74 -7.79
C PRO A 153 -3.96 -9.61 -6.84
N LEU A 154 -4.61 -8.45 -6.96
CA LEU A 154 -4.42 -7.27 -6.11
C LEU A 154 -5.02 -7.44 -4.71
N LEU A 155 -5.91 -8.41 -4.52
CA LEU A 155 -6.49 -8.77 -3.24
C LEU A 155 -5.53 -9.70 -2.49
N GLU A 156 -4.83 -9.18 -1.47
CA GLU A 156 -3.93 -10.01 -0.63
C GLU A 156 -4.72 -11.06 0.17
N LEU A 157 -5.95 -10.73 0.55
CA LEU A 157 -6.91 -11.60 1.24
C LEU A 157 -8.18 -11.66 0.38
N SER A 158 -8.91 -12.77 0.48
CA SER A 158 -10.27 -12.85 -0.08
C SER A 158 -11.13 -11.70 0.44
N ILE A 159 -12.12 -11.27 -0.33
CA ILE A 159 -13.13 -10.30 0.14
C ILE A 159 -14.05 -10.89 1.22
N ASP A 160 -13.94 -12.20 1.47
CA ASP A 160 -14.63 -12.89 2.57
C ASP A 160 -14.36 -12.19 3.91
N GLY A 161 -15.43 -11.82 4.61
CA GLY A 161 -15.35 -11.16 5.92
C GLY A 161 -15.13 -9.64 5.87
N ALA A 162 -15.22 -9.02 4.69
CA ALA A 162 -15.31 -7.57 4.57
C ALA A 162 -16.67 -7.08 5.12
N LYS A 163 -16.63 -6.10 6.04
CA LYS A 163 -17.83 -5.49 6.64
C LYS A 163 -18.38 -4.33 5.81
N GLY A 164 -17.56 -3.78 4.92
CA GLY A 164 -17.96 -2.75 3.98
C GLY A 164 -17.47 -3.11 2.58
N ILE A 165 -18.36 -3.00 1.60
CA ILE A 165 -18.00 -3.19 0.19
C ILE A 165 -18.51 -2.00 -0.61
N LEU A 166 -17.60 -1.38 -1.33
CA LEU A 166 -17.87 -0.35 -2.32
C LEU A 166 -17.51 -0.93 -3.68
N PHE A 167 -18.45 -0.97 -4.63
CA PHE A 167 -18.11 -1.37 -6.00
C PHE A 167 -18.70 -0.45 -7.06
N ASN A 168 -17.95 -0.28 -8.13
CA ASN A 168 -18.34 0.53 -9.28
C ASN A 168 -18.41 -0.34 -10.52
N ILE A 169 -19.50 -0.21 -11.28
CA ILE A 169 -19.67 -0.84 -12.58
C ILE A 169 -19.58 0.26 -13.65
N THR A 170 -18.58 0.19 -14.51
CA THR A 170 -18.46 1.04 -15.69
C THR A 170 -18.71 0.21 -16.95
N GLY A 171 -19.63 0.65 -17.81
CA GLY A 171 -19.90 -0.03 -19.08
C GLY A 171 -20.41 0.93 -20.14
N GLY A 172 -20.55 0.44 -21.37
CA GLY A 172 -21.12 1.21 -22.47
C GLY A 172 -22.61 1.54 -22.29
N PRO A 173 -23.19 2.37 -23.19
CA PRO A 173 -24.63 2.66 -23.20
C PRO A 173 -25.53 1.42 -23.39
N ASP A 174 -24.93 0.31 -23.79
CA ASP A 174 -25.52 -1.00 -23.93
C ASP A 174 -25.54 -1.82 -22.62
N LEU A 175 -25.09 -1.26 -21.49
CA LEU A 175 -25.13 -1.92 -20.18
C LEU A 175 -26.59 -2.11 -19.71
N GLY A 176 -27.00 -3.37 -19.56
CA GLY A 176 -28.34 -3.74 -19.13
C GLY A 176 -28.51 -3.84 -17.60
N MET A 177 -29.73 -3.63 -17.11
CA MET A 177 -30.06 -3.81 -15.68
C MET A 177 -29.86 -5.26 -15.21
N TYR A 178 -30.10 -6.24 -16.09
CA TYR A 178 -29.89 -7.66 -15.78
C TYR A 178 -28.41 -7.97 -15.51
N GLU A 179 -27.51 -7.39 -16.31
CA GLU A 179 -26.07 -7.54 -16.14
C GLU A 179 -25.58 -6.95 -14.80
N ILE A 180 -26.15 -5.80 -14.41
CA ILE A 180 -25.88 -5.17 -13.11
C ILE A 180 -26.32 -6.06 -11.95
N ASP A 181 -27.52 -6.64 -12.02
CA ASP A 181 -28.06 -7.54 -10.99
C ASP A 181 -27.20 -8.81 -10.85
N GLU A 182 -26.77 -9.41 -11.95
CA GLU A 182 -25.89 -10.58 -11.92
C GLU A 182 -24.51 -10.28 -11.33
N ALA A 183 -23.90 -9.15 -11.72
CA ALA A 183 -22.62 -8.72 -11.16
C ALA A 183 -22.73 -8.42 -9.65
N ALA A 184 -23.78 -7.70 -9.24
CA ALA A 184 -24.02 -7.39 -7.84
C ALA A 184 -24.18 -8.67 -7.00
N LYS A 185 -24.98 -9.64 -7.47
CA LYS A 185 -25.15 -10.93 -6.80
C LYS A 185 -23.82 -11.65 -6.62
N ALA A 186 -23.03 -11.76 -7.68
CA ALA A 186 -21.72 -12.42 -7.63
C ALA A 186 -20.78 -11.78 -6.58
N ILE A 187 -20.78 -10.46 -6.44
CA ILE A 187 -19.97 -9.75 -5.42
C ILE A 187 -20.53 -9.96 -4.02
N THR A 188 -21.85 -9.86 -3.85
CA THR A 188 -22.50 -10.01 -2.54
C THR A 188 -22.44 -11.43 -1.99
N GLU A 189 -22.39 -12.46 -2.84
CA GLU A 189 -22.26 -13.86 -2.44
C GLU A 189 -20.90 -14.19 -1.82
N SER A 190 -19.87 -13.41 -2.14
CA SER A 190 -18.52 -13.51 -1.59
C SER A 190 -18.28 -12.58 -0.39
N ALA A 191 -19.29 -11.82 0.03
CA ALA A 191 -19.21 -10.89 1.15
C ALA A 191 -19.72 -11.50 2.46
N ASP A 192 -19.49 -10.82 3.58
CA ASP A 192 -20.21 -11.13 4.82
C ASP A 192 -21.71 -10.84 4.66
N SER A 193 -22.58 -11.67 5.27
CA SER A 193 -24.03 -11.49 5.17
C SER A 193 -24.54 -10.18 5.77
N ASP A 194 -23.79 -9.62 6.72
CA ASP A 194 -24.11 -8.34 7.37
C ASP A 194 -23.25 -7.18 6.82
N ALA A 195 -22.57 -7.37 5.67
CA ALA A 195 -21.76 -6.33 5.06
C ALA A 195 -22.63 -5.15 4.58
N ASN A 196 -22.14 -3.93 4.82
CA ASN A 196 -22.71 -2.72 4.20
C ASN A 196 -22.21 -2.62 2.76
N ILE A 197 -23.13 -2.65 1.79
CA ILE A 197 -22.79 -2.72 0.37
C ILE A 197 -23.31 -1.47 -0.34
N ILE A 198 -22.39 -0.74 -0.98
CA ILE A 198 -22.69 0.44 -1.78
C ILE A 198 -22.19 0.19 -3.20
N PHE A 199 -23.07 0.44 -4.17
CA PHE A 199 -22.74 0.24 -5.56
C PHE A 199 -23.15 1.42 -6.42
N GLY A 200 -22.29 1.74 -7.39
CA GLY A 200 -22.55 2.72 -8.44
C GLY A 200 -22.46 2.11 -9.82
N ALA A 201 -23.15 2.74 -10.78
CA ALA A 201 -23.14 2.33 -12.18
C ALA A 201 -22.96 3.54 -13.10
N ILE A 202 -21.87 3.56 -13.86
CA ILE A 202 -21.45 4.67 -14.72
C ILE A 202 -21.49 4.20 -16.18
N ILE A 203 -21.98 5.06 -17.05
CA ILE A 203 -21.96 4.84 -18.50
C ILE A 203 -20.79 5.60 -19.11
N ASP A 204 -19.92 4.86 -19.79
CA ASP A 204 -18.80 5.39 -20.56
C ASP A 204 -18.95 4.95 -22.03
N GLU A 205 -19.16 5.92 -22.93
CA GLU A 205 -19.33 5.67 -24.37
C GLU A 205 -18.12 4.94 -25.00
N ALA A 206 -16.93 5.08 -24.42
CA ALA A 206 -15.73 4.40 -24.90
C ALA A 206 -15.72 2.90 -24.56
N MET A 207 -16.62 2.44 -23.68
CA MET A 207 -16.69 1.05 -23.19
C MET A 207 -17.78 0.21 -23.87
N GLN A 208 -18.15 0.54 -25.10
CA GLN A 208 -19.17 -0.22 -25.84
C GLN A 208 -18.77 -1.69 -25.97
N GLY A 209 -19.64 -2.61 -25.53
CA GLY A 209 -19.34 -4.05 -25.55
C GLY A 209 -18.47 -4.55 -24.39
N GLU A 210 -18.02 -3.67 -23.49
CA GLU A 210 -17.14 -4.00 -22.36
C GLU A 210 -17.73 -3.56 -21.02
N VAL A 211 -17.38 -4.28 -19.95
CA VAL A 211 -17.71 -3.92 -18.58
C VAL A 211 -16.45 -3.98 -17.73
N LYS A 212 -16.22 -2.94 -16.92
CA LYS A 212 -15.17 -2.86 -15.92
C LYS A 212 -15.81 -2.73 -14.55
N ILE A 213 -15.40 -3.59 -13.63
CA ILE A 213 -15.85 -3.57 -12.24
C ILE A 213 -14.65 -3.31 -11.35
N THR A 214 -14.78 -2.34 -10.46
CA THR A 214 -13.81 -2.07 -9.39
C THR A 214 -14.49 -2.34 -8.07
N VAL A 215 -13.93 -3.25 -7.27
CA VAL A 215 -14.41 -3.62 -5.94
C VAL A 215 -13.41 -3.14 -4.91
N ILE A 216 -13.90 -2.52 -3.84
CA ILE A 216 -13.13 -2.07 -2.70
C ILE A 216 -13.78 -2.65 -1.46
N ALA A 217 -13.04 -3.50 -0.78
CA ALA A 217 -13.47 -4.17 0.43
C ALA A 217 -12.77 -3.54 1.64
N THR A 218 -13.53 -3.23 2.68
CA THR A 218 -13.06 -2.57 3.91
C THR A 218 -13.56 -3.29 5.15
N GLY A 219 -12.99 -2.96 6.31
CA GLY A 219 -13.47 -3.47 7.59
C GLY A 219 -13.15 -4.95 7.84
N PHE A 220 -12.06 -5.45 7.25
CA PHE A 220 -11.54 -6.79 7.56
C PHE A 220 -11.19 -6.90 9.05
N GLU A 221 -11.67 -7.95 9.71
CA GLU A 221 -11.26 -8.23 11.08
C GLU A 221 -9.75 -8.49 11.11
N THR A 222 -9.01 -7.61 11.79
CA THR A 222 -7.62 -7.89 12.13
C THR A 222 -7.66 -8.99 13.19
N ASP A 223 -7.42 -10.24 12.79
CA ASP A 223 -7.36 -11.41 13.67
C ASP A 223 -6.12 -11.38 14.61
N ASN A 224 -5.80 -10.21 15.18
CA ASN A 224 -4.78 -10.01 16.20
C ASN A 224 -5.25 -10.47 17.59
N SER A 225 -6.53 -10.82 17.76
CA SER A 225 -7.07 -11.34 19.02
C SER A 225 -6.75 -12.81 19.31
N LYS A 226 -6.18 -13.57 18.35
CA LYS A 226 -5.85 -14.99 18.58
C LYS A 226 -4.40 -15.25 18.99
N LEU A 227 -3.49 -14.27 18.91
CA LEU A 227 -2.06 -14.50 19.21
C LEU A 227 -1.62 -14.15 20.65
N HIS A 228 -2.51 -13.65 21.51
CA HIS A 228 -2.19 -13.30 22.91
C HIS A 228 -3.11 -13.97 23.94
N LYS A 229 -3.46 -15.25 23.75
CA LYS A 229 -3.70 -16.12 24.91
C LYS A 229 -2.36 -16.72 25.35
N ARG A 230 -1.56 -15.91 26.04
CA ARG A 230 -0.58 -16.48 26.97
C ARG A 230 -1.38 -17.35 27.95
N PRO A 231 -1.09 -18.65 28.12
CA PRO A 231 -1.76 -19.42 29.15
C PRO A 231 -1.43 -18.77 30.50
N SER A 232 -2.45 -18.21 31.14
CA SER A 232 -2.36 -17.78 32.53
C SER A 232 -2.14 -19.03 33.37
N PHE A 233 -0.91 -19.29 33.79
CA PHE A 233 -0.64 -20.21 34.88
C PHE A 233 -1.26 -19.61 36.15
N GLY A 234 -2.45 -20.08 36.50
CA GLY A 234 -3.03 -19.86 37.81
C GLY A 234 -2.24 -20.63 38.88
N PRO A 235 -2.25 -20.18 40.15
CA PRO A 235 -1.45 -20.78 41.20
C PRO A 235 -2.07 -22.11 41.64
N THR A 236 -1.40 -23.23 41.35
CA THR A 236 -1.72 -24.53 41.95
C THR A 236 -0.81 -24.81 43.15
N ASN A 237 -1.47 -25.18 44.25
CA ASN A 237 -0.93 -25.52 45.56
C ASN A 237 0.28 -26.47 45.58
N SER A 238 1.25 -26.11 46.41
CA SER A 238 2.09 -26.93 47.30
C SER A 238 2.42 -28.37 46.89
N GLY A 239 3.63 -28.55 46.36
CA GLY A 239 4.41 -29.79 46.45
C GLY A 239 5.81 -29.44 46.94
N GLU A 240 6.23 -30.04 48.05
CA GLU A 240 7.53 -29.82 48.71
C GLU A 240 8.71 -30.08 47.78
N ILE A 241 9.65 -29.14 47.73
CA ILE A 241 10.96 -29.33 47.10
C ILE A 241 11.91 -29.84 48.20
N PRO A 242 12.59 -30.99 48.01
CA PRO A 242 13.53 -31.51 49.00
C PRO A 242 14.77 -30.60 49.15
N PRO A 243 15.24 -30.31 50.37
CA PRO A 243 16.39 -29.46 50.60
C PRO A 243 17.68 -30.28 50.52
N SER A 244 18.27 -30.36 49.33
CA SER A 244 19.66 -30.83 49.20
C SER A 244 20.29 -30.36 47.90
N GLN A 245 20.85 -29.15 47.92
CA GLN A 245 22.16 -28.77 47.36
C GLN A 245 22.33 -27.25 47.52
N MET A 246 22.69 -26.83 48.73
CA MET A 246 23.31 -25.52 48.92
C MET A 246 24.67 -25.57 48.23
N ILE A 247 24.76 -25.02 47.02
CA ILE A 247 26.04 -24.69 46.42
C ILE A 247 26.60 -23.52 47.21
N THR A 248 27.65 -23.80 47.99
CA THR A 248 28.47 -22.83 48.69
C THR A 248 28.97 -21.78 47.70
N ARG A 249 28.73 -20.51 48.04
CA ARG A 249 29.20 -19.34 47.31
C ARG A 249 30.69 -19.15 47.58
N GLU A 250 31.53 -19.88 46.85
CA GLU A 250 32.96 -19.56 46.66
C GLU A 250 33.31 -19.60 45.17
N GLU A 251 34.20 -18.68 44.79
CA GLU A 251 34.75 -18.42 43.45
C GLU A 251 33.85 -17.68 42.44
N ARG A 252 33.71 -16.37 42.65
CA ARG A 252 33.60 -15.43 41.51
C ARG A 252 34.94 -15.40 40.78
N ARG A 253 35.03 -16.02 39.60
CA ARG A 253 36.09 -15.68 38.65
C ARG A 253 35.85 -14.26 38.14
N PRO A 254 36.86 -13.37 38.11
CA PRO A 254 36.68 -12.06 37.51
C PRO A 254 36.38 -12.21 36.01
N PHE A 255 35.41 -11.43 35.55
CA PHE A 255 35.10 -11.27 34.14
C PHE A 255 36.28 -10.53 33.49
N ASN A 256 37.00 -11.17 32.57
CA ASN A 256 38.01 -10.47 31.77
C ASN A 256 37.28 -9.59 30.75
N GLU A 257 37.51 -8.28 30.79
CA GLU A 257 37.15 -7.36 29.73
C GLU A 257 37.86 -7.77 28.42
N PRO A 258 37.20 -7.68 27.25
CA PRO A 258 37.89 -7.79 25.98
C PRO A 258 38.81 -6.58 25.78
N ASP A 259 40.09 -6.86 25.51
CA ASP A 259 41.15 -5.88 25.25
C ASP A 259 40.88 -5.14 23.92
N PHE A 260 40.41 -3.90 24.02
CA PHE A 260 40.41 -2.97 22.89
C PHE A 260 41.83 -2.42 22.73
N GLY A 261 42.62 -3.08 21.89
CA GLY A 261 43.96 -2.65 21.54
C GLY A 261 43.97 -1.17 21.10
N VAL A 262 44.92 -0.42 21.66
CA VAL A 262 45.17 0.99 21.36
C VAL A 262 45.47 1.14 19.86
N TYR A 263 44.67 1.93 19.15
CA TYR A 263 44.96 2.30 17.77
C TYR A 263 46.16 3.25 17.76
N GLU A 264 47.34 2.75 17.40
CA GLU A 264 48.50 3.60 17.08
C GLU A 264 48.29 4.24 15.70
N PRO A 265 48.36 5.58 15.59
CA PRO A 265 48.32 6.23 14.29
C PRO A 265 49.60 5.90 13.53
N ARG A 266 49.45 5.32 12.32
CA ARG A 266 50.56 5.14 11.38
C ARG A 266 51.14 6.51 11.02
N THR A 267 52.32 6.83 11.52
CA THR A 267 53.18 7.86 10.95
C THR A 267 53.75 7.33 9.64
N GLY A 268 53.18 7.80 8.53
CA GLY A 268 53.71 7.60 7.20
C GLY A 268 53.62 8.91 6.43
N ASP A 269 54.78 9.50 6.15
CA ASP A 269 54.93 10.71 5.36
C ASP A 269 54.40 10.52 3.93
N THR A 270 53.25 11.11 3.61
CA THR A 270 52.96 11.61 2.27
C THR A 270 52.11 12.88 2.38
N LYS A 271 52.69 14.00 1.94
CA LYS A 271 52.06 15.32 1.88
C LYS A 271 50.78 15.27 1.02
N PRO A 272 49.67 15.89 1.44
CA PRO A 272 48.60 16.26 0.52
C PRO A 272 49.03 17.49 -0.28
N GLU A 273 48.96 17.42 -1.60
CA GLU A 273 48.99 18.59 -2.48
C GLU A 273 47.66 19.36 -2.33
N ASP A 274 47.78 20.67 -2.08
CA ASP A 274 46.69 21.63 -2.15
C ASP A 274 46.15 21.71 -3.58
N ASP A 275 44.84 21.59 -3.76
CA ASP A 275 44.18 22.27 -4.86
C ASP A 275 42.87 22.93 -4.40
N ASN A 276 42.94 24.26 -4.45
CA ASN A 276 41.89 25.22 -4.14
C ASN A 276 40.68 25.04 -5.08
N LEU A 277 39.47 25.00 -4.51
CA LEU A 277 38.25 25.31 -5.26
C LEU A 277 37.64 26.61 -4.76
N ASN A 278 37.92 27.64 -5.57
CA ASN A 278 37.43 29.00 -5.53
C ASN A 278 35.92 29.07 -5.84
N TYR A 279 35.14 29.72 -4.98
CA TYR A 279 33.75 30.11 -5.28
C TYR A 279 33.77 31.38 -6.14
N GLY A 280 33.68 31.18 -7.47
CA GLY A 280 33.57 32.26 -8.44
C GLY A 280 32.11 32.63 -8.73
N ASN A 281 31.78 33.90 -8.47
CA ASN A 281 30.54 34.56 -8.86
C ASN A 281 30.62 35.00 -10.34
N SER A 282 29.59 34.76 -11.14
CA SER A 282 29.37 35.47 -12.41
C SER A 282 27.93 35.33 -12.92
N ASN A 283 27.24 36.48 -12.99
CA ASN A 283 26.10 36.72 -13.88
C ASN A 283 26.52 36.45 -15.34
N ASP A 284 25.75 35.67 -16.11
CA ASP A 284 25.04 36.18 -17.30
C ASP A 284 24.04 35.15 -17.84
N LYS A 285 23.05 35.68 -18.56
CA LYS A 285 21.88 35.05 -19.17
C LYS A 285 22.20 33.90 -20.14
N ASN A 286 21.36 32.87 -20.14
CA ASN A 286 20.73 32.30 -21.35
C ASN A 286 19.62 31.31 -20.97
N ASP A 287 18.44 31.59 -21.51
CA ASP A 287 17.23 30.75 -21.47
C ASP A 287 17.39 29.48 -22.33
N ASP A 288 16.51 28.52 -22.02
CA ASP A 288 16.06 27.39 -22.85
C ASP A 288 17.06 26.27 -23.15
N LYS A 289 17.10 25.27 -22.25
CA LYS A 289 16.91 23.83 -22.51
C LYS A 289 17.36 23.02 -21.30
N ASP A 290 16.44 22.30 -20.68
CA ASP A 290 16.59 20.90 -20.22
C ASP A 290 15.57 20.58 -19.10
N GLU A 291 14.28 20.50 -19.48
CA GLU A 291 13.24 19.90 -18.63
C GLU A 291 13.31 18.35 -18.63
N GLY A 292 14.24 17.73 -19.37
CA GLY A 292 14.38 16.28 -19.50
C GLY A 292 15.31 15.58 -18.48
N GLU A 293 16.06 16.32 -17.66
CA GLU A 293 17.06 15.72 -16.74
C GLU A 293 16.53 15.38 -15.34
N LEU A 294 15.27 15.72 -15.03
CA LEU A 294 14.68 15.51 -13.70
C LEU A 294 13.94 14.18 -13.54
N GLU A 295 13.64 13.47 -14.62
CA GLU A 295 12.89 12.20 -14.57
C GLU A 295 13.73 10.98 -14.18
N VAL A 296 15.07 11.09 -14.16
CA VAL A 296 15.95 9.95 -13.91
C VAL A 296 16.42 9.93 -12.44
N PRO A 297 16.05 8.88 -11.67
CA PRO A 297 16.52 8.69 -10.30
C PRO A 297 18.04 8.70 -10.18
N ALA A 298 18.55 9.29 -9.08
CA ALA A 298 19.97 9.59 -8.89
C ALA A 298 20.92 8.37 -8.98
N PHE A 299 20.43 7.15 -8.77
CA PHE A 299 21.24 5.92 -8.86
C PHE A 299 21.56 5.48 -10.30
N ILE A 300 20.76 5.90 -11.30
CA ILE A 300 20.99 5.57 -12.72
C ILE A 300 22.03 6.50 -13.36
N ARG A 301 22.11 7.76 -12.92
CA ARG A 301 23.06 8.76 -13.44
C ARG A 301 24.53 8.35 -13.32
N ARG A 302 24.84 7.46 -12.37
CA ARG A 302 26.21 7.05 -12.06
C ARG A 302 26.75 5.93 -12.97
N LYS A 303 25.95 5.42 -13.92
CA LYS A 303 26.35 4.40 -14.91
C LYS A 303 26.47 4.90 -16.35
N LEU A 304 26.16 6.17 -16.59
CA LEU A 304 26.20 6.82 -17.90
C LEU A 304 27.36 7.84 -18.02
N ARG A 305 28.31 7.82 -17.08
CA ARG A 305 29.59 8.53 -17.18
C ARG A 305 30.74 7.54 -17.17
#